data_AF-A0A2E0XMF6-F1
#
_entry.id   AF-A0A2E0XMF6-F1
#
_cell.length_a   1.000
_cell.length_b   1.000
_cell.length_c   1.000
_cell.angle_alpha   90.00
_cell.angle_beta   90.00
_cell.angle_gamma   90.00
#
_symmetry.space_group_name_H-M   'P 1'
#
loop_
_entity.id
_entity.type
_entity.pdbx_description
1 polymer ?
#
loop_
_entity_poly.entity_id
_entity_poly.type
_entity_poly.pdbx_seq_one_letter_code
_entity_poly.pdbx_strand_id
1 'polypeptide(L)'
;MRPQKLTDDEAKPSPFVWWATSIVLLLSVLFGALIFHLSKTYRFPADAGPNFIDISGYPAEMQRKYKLFVNKCSLCHTLARPINSNFRSVRWNDYVHQMMRKAGSGLTEANAREIINFLEFDTLHRKPHLQ
;
A
#
# COMPACT_ATOMS: atom_id res chain seq x y z
N MET A 1 13.30 38.13 -65.62
CA MET A 1 13.45 37.54 -64.27
C MET A 1 12.38 36.47 -64.10
N ARG A 2 12.74 35.19 -64.06
CA ARG A 2 11.77 34.08 -63.93
C ARG A 2 11.64 33.75 -62.44
N PRO A 3 10.44 33.76 -61.84
CA PRO A 3 10.30 33.37 -60.44
C PRO A 3 10.57 31.87 -60.33
N GLN A 4 11.54 31.51 -59.50
CA GLN A 4 11.85 30.14 -59.18
C GLN A 4 10.75 29.65 -58.23
N LYS A 5 9.98 28.65 -58.66
CA LYS A 5 8.95 28.01 -57.84
C LYS A 5 9.70 27.26 -56.73
N LEU A 6 9.59 27.73 -55.50
CA LEU A 6 10.03 27.00 -54.32
C LEU A 6 9.17 25.74 -54.27
N THR A 7 9.73 24.59 -54.64
CA THR A 7 9.04 23.32 -54.43
C THR A 7 9.15 23.06 -52.94
N ASP A 8 8.02 23.11 -52.27
CA ASP A 8 7.87 22.59 -50.92
C ASP A 8 7.98 21.06 -51.04
N ASP A 9 9.19 20.58 -51.29
CA ASP A 9 9.55 19.18 -51.14
C ASP A 9 9.64 18.92 -49.64
N GLU A 10 8.46 18.93 -49.01
CA GLU A 10 8.24 18.56 -47.63
C GLU A 10 8.75 17.13 -47.49
N ALA A 11 9.98 17.01 -46.97
CA ALA A 11 10.72 15.77 -46.90
C ALA A 11 9.95 14.77 -46.02
N LYS A 12 9.14 13.93 -46.66
CA LYS A 12 8.37 12.90 -45.96
C LYS A 12 9.37 11.96 -45.27
N PRO A 13 9.23 11.73 -43.95
CA PRO A 13 10.15 10.88 -43.22
C PRO A 13 10.17 9.49 -43.82
N SER A 14 11.37 8.91 -43.91
CA SER A 14 11.57 7.62 -44.56
C SER A 14 10.76 6.51 -43.84
N PRO A 15 10.38 5.44 -44.54
CA PRO A 15 9.66 4.32 -43.93
C PRO A 15 10.41 3.69 -42.75
N PHE A 16 11.75 3.81 -42.72
CA PHE A 16 12.57 3.40 -41.59
C PHE A 16 12.30 4.22 -40.32
N VAL A 17 12.04 5.52 -40.45
CA VAL A 17 11.68 6.39 -39.30
C VAL A 17 10.35 5.95 -38.69
N TRP A 18 9.36 5.61 -39.52
CA TRP A 18 8.06 5.10 -39.05
C TRP A 18 8.15 3.71 -38.40
N TRP A 19 8.99 2.83 -38.94
CA TRP A 19 9.37 1.57 -38.30
C TRP A 19 9.94 1.83 -36.90
N ALA A 20 10.84 2.81 -36.79
CA ALA A 20 11.65 2.99 -35.60
C ALA A 20 10.82 3.59 -34.48
N THR A 21 9.99 4.59 -34.82
CA THR A 21 9.06 5.19 -33.88
C THR A 21 8.02 4.20 -33.40
N SER A 22 7.50 3.33 -34.27
CA SER A 22 6.54 2.29 -33.89
C SER A 22 7.14 1.25 -32.93
N ILE A 23 8.37 0.81 -33.18
CA ILE A 23 9.09 -0.12 -32.30
C ILE A 23 9.37 0.53 -30.94
N VAL A 24 9.83 1.79 -30.92
CA VAL A 24 10.10 2.52 -29.67
C VAL A 24 8.82 2.72 -28.85
N LEU A 25 7.70 3.03 -29.50
CA LEU A 25 6.39 3.14 -28.84
C LEU A 25 5.95 1.80 -28.25
N LEU A 26 6.07 0.70 -29.02
CA LEU A 26 5.75 -0.64 -28.54
C LEU A 26 6.64 -1.05 -27.36
N LEU A 27 7.95 -0.83 -27.44
CA LEU A 27 8.89 -1.13 -26.36
C LEU A 27 8.59 -0.30 -25.11
N SER A 28 8.18 0.97 -25.28
CA SER A 28 7.81 1.86 -24.17
C SER A 28 6.52 1.41 -23.49
N VAL A 29 5.52 0.96 -24.25
CA VAL A 29 4.27 0.37 -23.71
C VAL A 29 4.55 -0.94 -22.99
N LEU A 30 5.36 -1.82 -23.58
CA LEU A 30 5.76 -3.10 -22.97
C LEU A 30 6.58 -2.89 -21.69
N PHE A 31 7.51 -1.93 -21.69
CA PHE A 31 8.28 -1.56 -20.51
C PHE A 31 7.39 -0.97 -19.42
N GLY A 32 6.45 -0.08 -19.78
CA GLY A 32 5.46 0.46 -18.84
C GLY A 32 4.57 -0.64 -18.24
N ALA A 33 4.11 -1.60 -19.05
CA ALA A 33 3.33 -2.73 -18.59
C ALA A 33 4.14 -3.66 -17.67
N LEU A 34 5.43 -3.88 -17.96
CA LEU A 34 6.35 -4.65 -17.12
C LEU A 34 6.58 -3.96 -15.76
N ILE A 35 6.91 -2.67 -15.75
CA ILE A 35 7.09 -1.90 -14.50
C ILE A 35 5.81 -1.91 -13.67
N PHE A 36 4.64 -1.75 -14.30
CA PHE A 36 3.36 -1.84 -13.62
C PHE A 36 3.12 -3.22 -13.00
N HIS A 37 3.43 -4.31 -13.71
CA HIS A 37 3.33 -5.67 -13.17
C HIS A 37 4.28 -5.91 -12.00
N LEU A 38 5.52 -5.43 -12.09
CA LEU A 38 6.52 -5.56 -11.03
C LEU A 38 6.12 -4.77 -9.76
N SER A 39 5.45 -3.63 -9.90
CA SER A 39 5.00 -2.83 -8.74
C SER A 39 3.93 -3.51 -7.87
N LYS A 40 3.17 -4.48 -8.41
CA LYS A 40 2.05 -5.13 -7.71
C LYS A 40 2.43 -6.32 -6.83
N THR A 41 3.69 -6.75 -6.80
CA THR A 41 4.06 -8.06 -6.24
C THR A 41 4.38 -8.07 -4.74
N TYR A 42 4.51 -6.92 -4.07
CA TYR A 42 4.74 -6.92 -2.62
C TYR A 42 3.42 -6.90 -1.83
N ARG A 43 2.82 -8.08 -1.64
CA ARG A 43 1.70 -8.28 -0.72
C ARG A 43 2.22 -8.87 0.59
N PHE A 44 1.85 -8.27 1.73
CA PHE A 44 2.17 -8.89 3.02
C PHE A 44 1.33 -10.15 3.17
N PRO A 45 1.88 -11.31 3.57
CA PRO A 45 1.10 -12.54 3.73
C PRO A 45 -0.12 -12.38 4.64
N ALA A 46 -0.01 -11.54 5.67
CA ALA A 46 -1.10 -11.20 6.59
C ALA A 46 -2.30 -10.52 5.91
N ASP A 47 -2.10 -9.86 4.76
CA ASP A 47 -3.16 -9.15 4.03
C ASP A 47 -4.20 -10.11 3.42
N ALA A 48 -3.89 -11.41 3.31
CA ALA A 48 -4.81 -12.43 2.79
C ALA A 48 -5.83 -12.94 3.82
N GLY A 49 -5.62 -12.65 5.11
CA GLY A 49 -6.53 -13.06 6.18
C GLY A 49 -7.72 -12.12 6.38
N PRO A 50 -8.62 -12.42 7.33
CA PRO A 50 -9.77 -11.57 7.63
C PRO A 50 -9.34 -10.18 8.09
N ASN A 51 -10.15 -9.18 7.76
CA ASN A 51 -9.95 -7.78 8.14
C ASN A 51 -10.75 -7.37 9.39
N PHE A 52 -11.34 -8.33 10.09
CA PHE A 52 -12.07 -8.13 11.35
C PHE A 52 -11.85 -9.32 12.28
N ILE A 53 -12.22 -9.15 13.55
CA ILE A 53 -12.27 -10.21 14.55
C ILE A 53 -13.56 -10.04 15.37
N ASP A 54 -14.06 -11.14 15.94
CA ASP A 54 -15.12 -11.05 16.93
C ASP A 54 -14.54 -10.62 18.29
N ILE A 55 -15.08 -9.54 18.83
CA ILE A 55 -14.69 -8.93 20.12
C ILE A 55 -15.84 -8.96 21.14
N SER A 56 -16.93 -9.66 20.85
CA SER A 56 -18.12 -9.69 21.71
C SER A 56 -17.80 -10.15 23.14
N GLY A 57 -16.82 -11.05 23.29
CA GLY A 57 -16.32 -11.53 24.59
C GLY A 57 -15.27 -10.66 25.27
N TYR A 58 -14.81 -9.57 24.64
CA TYR A 58 -13.75 -8.73 25.21
C TYR A 58 -14.31 -7.77 26.29
N PRO A 59 -13.49 -7.33 27.26
CA PRO A 59 -13.89 -6.26 28.17
C PRO A 59 -14.34 -5.01 27.42
N ALA A 60 -15.32 -4.28 27.97
CA ALA A 60 -15.91 -3.11 27.32
C ALA A 60 -14.88 -2.05 26.89
N GLU A 61 -13.79 -1.91 27.65
CA GLU A 61 -12.67 -1.05 27.30
C GLU A 61 -11.94 -1.51 26.03
N MET A 62 -11.64 -2.80 25.90
CA MET A 62 -11.00 -3.36 24.71
C MET A 62 -11.91 -3.28 23.49
N GLN A 63 -13.23 -3.42 23.66
CA GLN A 63 -14.17 -3.18 22.59
C GLN A 63 -14.15 -1.72 22.09
N ARG A 64 -14.00 -0.73 22.98
CA ARG A 64 -13.82 0.68 22.58
C ARG A 64 -12.50 0.90 21.84
N LYS A 65 -11.40 0.35 22.37
CA LYS A 65 -10.08 0.44 21.73
C LYS A 65 -10.06 -0.24 20.36
N TYR A 66 -10.78 -1.35 20.18
CA TYR A 66 -10.95 -1.97 18.87
C TYR A 66 -11.61 -1.03 17.85
N LYS A 67 -12.67 -0.29 18.23
CA LYS A 67 -13.29 0.68 17.32
C LYS A 67 -12.30 1.77 16.89
N LEU A 68 -11.48 2.26 17.83
CA LEU A 68 -10.43 3.23 17.53
C LEU A 68 -9.37 2.63 16.58
N PHE A 69 -8.93 1.40 16.84
CA PHE A 69 -8.01 0.65 15.98
C PHE A 69 -8.56 0.48 14.56
N VAL A 70 -9.81 0.04 14.41
CA VAL A 70 -10.49 -0.10 13.11
C VAL A 70 -10.48 1.24 12.37
N ASN A 71 -10.89 2.33 13.03
CA ASN A 71 -11.01 3.64 12.41
C ASN A 71 -9.66 4.26 11.99
N LYS A 72 -8.57 3.97 12.73
CA LYS A 72 -7.26 4.58 12.48
C LYS A 72 -6.37 3.72 11.60
N CYS A 73 -6.31 2.42 11.85
CA CYS A 73 -5.39 1.52 11.15
C CYS A 73 -5.89 1.07 9.77
N SER A 74 -7.14 1.33 9.41
CA SER A 74 -7.68 1.07 8.08
C SER A 74 -7.40 2.18 7.05
N LEU A 75 -6.83 3.32 7.47
CA LEU A 75 -6.67 4.50 6.61
C LEU A 75 -5.68 4.30 5.46
N CYS A 76 -4.63 3.50 5.67
CA CYS A 76 -3.53 3.37 4.71
C CYS A 76 -3.43 1.98 4.07
N HIS A 77 -3.94 0.95 4.72
CA HIS A 77 -3.95 -0.43 4.23
C HIS A 77 -5.01 -1.26 4.98
N THR A 78 -5.19 -2.52 4.56
CA THR A 78 -6.12 -3.44 5.23
C THR A 78 -5.79 -3.67 6.71
N LEU A 79 -6.82 -3.83 7.54
CA LEU A 79 -6.71 -4.24 8.95
C LEU A 79 -6.22 -5.69 9.10
N ALA A 80 -6.30 -6.48 8.04
CA ALA A 80 -5.76 -7.84 8.02
C ALA A 80 -4.27 -7.86 8.39
N ARG A 81 -3.50 -6.81 8.05
CA ARG A 81 -2.08 -6.73 8.35
C ARG A 81 -1.77 -6.82 9.86
N PRO A 82 -2.33 -5.94 10.72
CA PRO A 82 -2.16 -6.09 12.16
C PRO A 82 -2.92 -7.30 12.74
N ILE A 83 -4.11 -7.67 12.24
CA ILE A 83 -4.90 -8.79 12.81
C ILE A 83 -4.21 -10.15 12.62
N ASN A 84 -3.58 -10.35 11.46
CA ASN A 84 -3.03 -11.64 11.04
C ASN A 84 -1.50 -11.72 11.14
N SER A 85 -0.83 -10.67 11.64
CA SER A 85 0.61 -10.74 11.88
C SER A 85 0.95 -11.74 12.99
N ASN A 86 2.18 -12.24 12.95
CA ASN A 86 2.78 -13.06 14.01
C ASN A 86 3.68 -12.20 14.91
N PHE A 87 3.26 -10.95 15.19
CA PHE A 87 3.99 -10.11 16.11
C PHE A 87 3.77 -10.58 17.55
N ARG A 88 4.86 -10.64 18.31
CA ARG A 88 4.78 -10.79 19.76
C ARG A 88 4.19 -9.55 20.38
N SER A 89 3.56 -9.68 21.54
CA SER A 89 2.91 -8.59 22.28
C SER A 89 3.81 -7.34 22.35
N VAL A 90 5.05 -7.51 22.82
CA VAL A 90 6.06 -6.44 23.00
C VAL A 90 6.44 -5.68 21.72
N ARG A 91 6.17 -6.22 20.53
CA ARG A 91 6.54 -5.59 19.25
C ARG A 91 5.54 -4.50 18.82
N TRP A 92 4.33 -4.49 19.40
CA TRP A 92 3.28 -3.58 18.96
C TRP A 92 3.62 -2.11 19.20
N ASN A 93 4.30 -1.80 20.30
CA ASN A 93 4.78 -0.46 20.57
C ASN A 93 5.56 0.10 19.38
N ASP A 94 6.64 -0.56 18.99
CA ASP A 94 7.53 -0.05 17.94
C ASP A 94 6.83 -0.01 16.58
N TYR A 95 5.99 -1.01 16.29
CA TYR A 95 5.28 -1.10 15.03
C TYR A 95 4.23 0.02 14.85
N VAL A 96 3.41 0.29 15.86
CA VAL A 96 2.41 1.36 15.79
C VAL A 96 3.10 2.73 15.68
N HIS A 97 4.20 2.95 16.40
CA HIS A 97 4.99 4.17 16.26
C HIS A 97 5.62 4.30 14.86
N GLN A 98 6.00 3.19 14.21
CA GLN A 98 6.45 3.21 12.82
C GLN A 98 5.35 3.70 11.87
N MET A 99 4.10 3.26 12.09
CA MET A 99 2.96 3.72 11.29
C MET A 99 2.63 5.18 11.60
N MET A 100 2.74 5.60 12.86
CA MET A 100 2.51 6.99 13.28
C MET A 100 3.44 7.97 12.56
N ARG A 101 4.71 7.60 12.33
CA ARG A 101 5.69 8.41 11.58
C ARG A 101 5.38 8.57 10.08
N LYS A 102 4.40 7.84 9.53
CA LYS A 102 4.02 7.98 8.12
C LYS A 102 3.17 9.25 7.92
N ALA A 103 3.47 9.99 6.86
CA ALA A 103 2.70 11.17 6.49
C ALA A 103 1.22 10.79 6.28
N GLY A 104 0.31 11.57 6.86
CA GLY A 104 -1.13 11.31 6.75
C GLY A 104 -1.64 10.13 7.57
N SER A 105 -0.85 9.56 8.49
CA SER A 105 -1.29 8.42 9.32
C SER A 105 -2.51 8.71 10.20
N GLY A 106 -2.73 9.98 10.57
CA GLY A 106 -3.83 10.38 11.45
C GLY A 106 -3.74 9.82 12.88
N LEU A 107 -2.58 9.23 13.23
CA LEU A 107 -2.25 8.72 14.56
C LEU A 107 -1.67 9.85 15.41
N THR A 108 -2.12 9.91 16.66
CA THR A 108 -1.59 10.78 17.71
C THR A 108 -1.02 9.89 18.80
N GLU A 109 -0.11 10.43 19.59
CA GLU A 109 0.50 9.69 20.70
C GLU A 109 -0.55 9.10 21.67
N ALA A 110 -1.63 9.84 21.92
CA ALA A 110 -2.75 9.35 22.74
C ALA A 110 -3.49 8.15 22.09
N ASN A 111 -3.84 8.23 20.81
CA ASN A 111 -4.56 7.12 20.16
C ASN A 111 -3.65 5.93 19.87
N ALA A 112 -2.35 6.15 19.63
CA ALA A 112 -1.36 5.11 19.43
C ALA A 112 -1.26 4.22 20.67
N ARG A 113 -1.19 4.81 21.87
CA ARG A 113 -1.20 4.04 23.13
C ARG A 113 -2.45 3.18 23.31
N GLU A 114 -3.63 3.72 23.02
CA GLU A 114 -4.89 2.98 23.11
C GLU A 114 -4.92 1.79 22.12
N ILE A 115 -4.38 1.99 20.92
CA ILE A 115 -4.26 0.96 19.88
C ILE A 115 -3.23 -0.11 20.28
N ILE A 116 -2.07 0.29 20.82
CA ILE A 116 -1.05 -0.63 21.32
C ILE A 116 -1.64 -1.52 22.42
N ASN A 117 -2.33 -0.92 23.39
CA ASN A 117 -2.99 -1.65 24.48
C ASN A 117 -3.98 -2.71 23.95
N PHE A 118 -4.75 -2.37 22.90
CA PHE A 118 -5.64 -3.33 22.28
C PHE A 118 -4.88 -4.46 21.57
N LEU A 119 -3.88 -4.13 20.76
CA LEU A 119 -3.12 -5.11 19.98
C LEU A 119 -2.33 -6.08 20.88
N GLU A 120 -1.77 -5.58 21.99
CA GLU A 120 -1.13 -6.41 23.01
C GLU A 120 -2.13 -7.36 23.67
N PHE A 121 -3.26 -6.84 24.17
CA PHE A 121 -4.32 -7.66 24.76
C PHE A 121 -4.80 -8.74 23.78
N ASP A 122 -5.10 -8.33 22.56
CA ASP A 122 -5.62 -9.20 21.50
C ASP A 122 -4.63 -10.31 21.12
N THR A 123 -3.33 -10.00 21.08
CA THR A 123 -2.27 -10.97 20.83
C THR A 123 -2.21 -12.01 21.95
N LEU A 124 -2.21 -11.57 23.20
CA LEU A 124 -2.18 -12.47 24.36
C LEU A 124 -3.45 -13.34 24.44
N HIS A 125 -4.61 -12.80 24.03
CA HIS A 125 -5.90 -13.48 24.17
C HIS A 125 -6.18 -14.47 23.03
N ARG A 126 -5.97 -14.07 21.76
CA ARG A 126 -6.25 -14.94 20.59
C ARG A 126 -5.06 -15.76 20.14
N LYS A 127 -3.84 -15.31 20.43
CA LYS A 127 -2.59 -15.92 19.97
C LYS A 127 -1.66 -16.18 21.14
N PRO A 128 -2.06 -17.00 22.13
CA PRO A 128 -1.28 -17.22 23.36
C PRO A 128 0.09 -17.86 23.13
N HIS A 129 0.40 -18.36 21.93
CA HIS A 129 1.73 -18.84 21.55
C HIS A 129 2.69 -17.71 21.11
N LEU A 130 2.20 -16.46 20.98
CA LEU A 130 2.97 -15.28 20.57
C LEU A 130 3.20 -14.30 21.73
N GLN A 131 3.27 -14.79 22.97
CA GLN A 131 3.53 -13.94 24.14
C GLN A 131 4.86 -13.21 24.02
#